data_AF-A0A813LNR6-F1
#
_entry.id   AF-A0A813LNR6-F1
#
_cell.length_a   1.000
_cell.length_b   1.000
_cell.length_c   1.000
_cell.angle_alpha   90.00
_cell.angle_beta   90.00
_cell.angle_gamma   90.00
#
_symmetry.space_group_name_H-M   'P 1'
#
loop_
_entity.id
_entity.type
_entity.pdbx_description
1 polymer ?
#
loop_
_entity_poly.entity_id
_entity_poly.type
_entity_poly.pdbx_seq_one_letter_code
_entity_poly.pdbx_strand_id
1 'polypeptide(L)'
;MIASGQVQYAHMAPPCGTATRARDKPISAALIARGFPNPLPLRSSEYPLGLPHLSGKDMLRVQAANSIYEFCSRVVAQCDKFGVLWSIENPLRSYFWQIPSMVAPHETHHHLEFQACAHGGSRDQWRLWLTNCVQLLTLSAICPKDHTHKPWGLTKGAGKSSFATEEEAAYPDVLCERVANVLSEVLQVPLMPEGPIAVSHAHAAQTGKQPRGHRSRQLVPEFKEIRVLVVDPELTRDIPLSSGKLSSTWQGCCSGSKLLRRTMLTRPDDGGSQKEQLAFGIPWSPEEFIRAAADIQHPFDMSDSLDEGIATAIFDLLTKGPAEIARLRLERIEYWLGRRKELEREELKLHAALAPDIAKILKGKKMLLFEEMLKSIGYKDSTLVQEMKLGFRVTGWATKSNVFNPGFRAPQLDVEELRSRSQSIRQLLEHKVKSSGDQALDEEIWKQTLEEEKCGWLDGPFTEQEMSAFFASDNWLANRRFGILQNEVLRLIDDYTETLVNATFGARDKVKLPTADETAMIAKVLLSSVDEFGNVSVQLASGVILSGKIHPLSWTSQCEGQS
;
A
#
# COMPACT_ATOMS: atom_id res chain seq x y z
N MET A 1 18.61 1.21 -6.06
CA MET A 1 17.76 0.68 -4.96
C MET A 1 18.55 -0.23 -4.04
N ILE A 2 19.06 -1.38 -4.50
CA ILE A 2 19.90 -2.27 -3.65
C ILE A 2 21.18 -1.53 -3.20
N ALA A 3 21.96 -1.01 -4.14
CA ALA A 3 23.19 -0.27 -3.83
C ALA A 3 22.97 1.05 -3.07
N SER A 4 21.74 1.58 -3.01
CA SER A 4 21.44 2.84 -2.31
C SER A 4 21.09 2.65 -0.83
N GLY A 5 21.10 1.40 -0.32
CA GLY A 5 20.75 1.08 1.07
C GLY A 5 19.26 1.26 1.40
N GLN A 6 18.41 1.47 0.40
CA GLN A 6 16.98 1.73 0.58
C GLN A 6 16.13 0.45 0.58
N VAL A 7 16.73 -0.69 0.28
CA VAL A 7 16.07 -1.99 0.24
C VAL A 7 16.73 -2.88 1.29
N GLN A 8 15.94 -3.39 2.22
CA GLN A 8 16.40 -4.31 3.26
C GLN A 8 16.07 -5.78 2.92
N TYR A 9 15.05 -6.01 2.09
CA TYR A 9 14.65 -7.33 1.63
C TYR A 9 14.15 -7.29 0.17
N ALA A 10 14.57 -8.26 -0.64
CA ALA A 10 14.13 -8.43 -2.03
C ALA A 10 13.56 -9.84 -2.27
N HIS A 11 12.30 -9.93 -2.68
CA HIS A 11 11.68 -11.20 -3.07
C HIS A 11 11.49 -11.26 -4.59
N MET A 12 11.81 -12.41 -5.20
CA MET A 12 11.70 -12.65 -6.64
C MET A 12 10.88 -13.91 -6.92
N ALA A 13 9.96 -13.85 -7.88
CA ALA A 13 9.18 -15.01 -8.34
C ALA A 13 9.21 -15.06 -9.88
N PRO A 14 10.32 -15.50 -10.50
CA PRO A 14 10.45 -15.52 -11.95
C PRO A 14 9.46 -16.52 -12.58
N PRO A 15 9.01 -16.26 -13.83
CA PRO A 15 7.97 -17.07 -14.46
C PRO A 15 8.41 -18.53 -14.61
N CYS A 16 7.63 -19.46 -14.05
CA CYS A 16 7.95 -20.89 -14.08
C CYS A 16 7.43 -21.62 -15.35
N GLY A 17 6.59 -20.98 -16.17
CA GLY A 17 5.85 -21.67 -17.26
C GLY A 17 6.71 -22.33 -18.35
N THR A 18 7.95 -21.88 -18.55
CA THR A 18 8.90 -22.55 -19.48
C THR A 18 9.82 -23.56 -18.79
N ALA A 19 9.91 -23.52 -17.46
CA ALA A 19 10.82 -24.33 -16.66
C ALA A 19 10.12 -25.38 -15.79
N THR A 20 8.78 -25.34 -15.70
CA THR A 20 8.00 -26.28 -14.91
C THR A 20 8.03 -27.69 -15.52
N ARG A 21 8.37 -28.67 -14.67
CA ARG A 21 8.27 -30.10 -15.00
C ARG A 21 6.84 -30.62 -15.12
N ALA A 22 5.82 -29.80 -14.85
CA ALA A 22 4.44 -30.18 -15.13
C ALA A 22 4.21 -30.50 -16.62
N ARG A 23 5.02 -29.93 -17.51
CA ARG A 23 4.98 -30.16 -18.97
C ARG A 23 5.55 -31.53 -19.39
N ASP A 24 6.26 -32.21 -18.48
CA ASP A 24 6.78 -33.56 -18.73
C ASP A 24 5.67 -34.61 -18.66
N LYS A 25 4.49 -34.25 -18.13
CA LYS A 25 3.33 -35.13 -18.02
C LYS A 25 2.27 -34.74 -19.05
N PRO A 26 1.80 -35.68 -19.89
CA PRO A 26 0.71 -35.39 -20.80
C PRO A 26 -0.58 -35.10 -20.04
N ILE A 27 -1.41 -34.19 -20.57
CA ILE A 27 -2.77 -34.00 -20.07
C ILE A 27 -3.63 -35.25 -20.34
N SER A 28 -4.73 -35.41 -19.60
CA SER A 28 -5.55 -36.63 -19.70
C SER A 28 -6.11 -36.84 -21.11
N ALA A 29 -6.21 -38.10 -21.55
CA ALA A 29 -6.71 -38.46 -22.88
C ALA A 29 -8.10 -37.86 -23.17
N ALA A 30 -8.96 -37.74 -22.15
CA ALA A 30 -10.27 -37.11 -22.24
C ALA A 30 -10.21 -35.60 -22.57
N LEU A 31 -9.15 -34.89 -22.14
CA LEU A 31 -8.94 -33.48 -22.50
C LEU A 31 -8.34 -33.35 -23.91
N ILE A 32 -7.43 -34.23 -24.30
CA ILE A 32 -6.89 -34.27 -25.66
C ILE A 32 -8.02 -34.52 -26.67
N ALA A 33 -8.90 -35.48 -26.39
CA ALA A 33 -10.07 -35.79 -27.21
C ALA A 33 -11.07 -34.62 -27.33
N ARG A 34 -11.03 -33.67 -26.39
CA ARG A 34 -11.83 -32.43 -26.40
C ARG A 34 -11.14 -31.25 -27.08
N GLY A 35 -10.00 -31.47 -27.74
CA GLY A 35 -9.27 -30.46 -28.50
C GLY A 35 -8.34 -29.57 -27.67
N PHE A 36 -8.04 -29.94 -26.42
CA PHE A 36 -7.10 -29.16 -25.60
C PHE A 36 -5.64 -29.41 -26.01
N PRO A 37 -4.82 -28.36 -26.12
CA PRO A 37 -3.42 -28.50 -26.51
C PRO A 37 -2.62 -29.17 -25.38
N ASN A 38 -1.84 -30.20 -25.73
CA ASN A 38 -0.92 -30.85 -24.81
C ASN A 38 0.37 -30.02 -24.68
N PRO A 39 0.68 -29.42 -23.52
CA PRO A 39 1.86 -28.56 -23.37
C PRO A 39 3.14 -29.40 -23.35
N LEU A 40 3.85 -29.46 -24.47
CA LEU A 40 5.12 -30.21 -24.58
C LEU A 40 6.23 -29.61 -23.70
N PRO A 41 7.19 -30.41 -23.21
CA PRO A 41 8.38 -29.89 -22.54
C PRO A 41 9.16 -28.92 -23.43
N LEU A 42 9.71 -27.85 -22.85
CA LEU A 42 10.59 -26.91 -23.57
C LEU A 42 12.05 -27.00 -23.13
N ARG A 43 12.33 -27.71 -22.05
CA ARG A 43 13.64 -27.85 -21.43
C ARG A 43 13.80 -29.30 -20.98
N SER A 44 15.03 -29.73 -20.81
CA SER A 44 15.37 -31.00 -20.16
C SER A 44 16.56 -30.77 -19.22
N SER A 45 16.93 -31.78 -18.46
CA SER A 45 18.15 -31.71 -17.62
C SER A 45 19.42 -31.54 -18.45
N GLU A 46 19.46 -32.06 -19.68
CA GLU A 46 20.59 -31.90 -20.61
C GLU A 46 20.57 -30.53 -21.29
N TYR A 47 19.38 -30.00 -21.58
CA TYR A 47 19.19 -28.71 -22.26
C TYR A 47 18.38 -27.75 -21.37
N PRO A 48 18.93 -27.30 -20.24
CA PRO A 48 18.21 -26.45 -19.29
C PRO A 48 17.89 -25.08 -19.90
N LEU A 49 18.68 -24.60 -20.87
CA LEU A 49 18.46 -23.33 -21.57
C LEU A 49 17.43 -23.40 -22.72
N GLY A 50 16.90 -24.59 -23.04
CA GLY A 50 15.95 -24.80 -24.14
C GLY A 50 16.35 -25.97 -25.03
N LEU A 51 15.37 -26.79 -25.44
CA LEU A 51 15.63 -27.94 -26.30
C LEU A 51 16.17 -27.50 -27.68
N PRO A 52 17.10 -28.26 -28.31
CA PRO A 52 17.73 -27.87 -29.57
C PRO A 52 16.76 -27.67 -30.75
N HIS A 53 15.60 -28.32 -30.71
CA HIS A 53 14.60 -28.30 -31.78
C HIS A 53 13.54 -27.21 -31.59
N LEU A 54 13.63 -26.36 -30.55
CA LEU A 54 12.66 -25.28 -30.35
C LEU A 54 12.72 -24.26 -31.48
N SER A 55 11.55 -23.81 -31.92
CA SER A 55 11.42 -22.77 -32.95
C SER A 55 10.22 -21.87 -32.68
N GLY A 56 10.13 -20.76 -33.41
CA GLY A 56 9.01 -19.82 -33.35
C GLY A 56 8.69 -19.33 -31.94
N LYS A 57 7.41 -19.39 -31.55
CA LYS A 57 6.89 -18.82 -30.30
C LYS A 57 7.52 -19.42 -29.05
N ASP A 58 7.74 -20.73 -29.00
CA ASP A 58 8.29 -21.37 -27.80
C ASP A 58 9.78 -21.08 -27.61
N MET A 59 10.55 -20.95 -28.71
CA MET A 59 11.93 -20.48 -28.65
C MET A 59 12.01 -19.05 -28.07
N LEU A 60 11.17 -18.13 -28.56
CA LEU A 60 11.13 -16.75 -28.05
C LEU A 60 10.75 -16.68 -26.57
N ARG A 61 9.78 -17.51 -26.13
CA ARG A 61 9.40 -17.60 -24.71
C ARG A 61 10.53 -18.10 -23.82
N VAL A 62 11.27 -19.11 -24.28
CA VAL A 62 12.41 -19.66 -23.55
C VAL A 62 13.54 -18.65 -23.47
N GLN A 63 13.86 -17.96 -24.56
CA GLN A 63 14.88 -16.89 -24.59
C GLN A 63 14.51 -15.74 -23.64
N ALA A 64 13.27 -15.26 -23.69
CA ALA A 64 12.80 -14.23 -22.77
C ALA A 64 12.88 -14.67 -21.30
N ALA A 65 12.49 -15.92 -21.01
CA ALA A 65 12.61 -16.48 -19.67
C ALA A 65 14.07 -16.61 -19.22
N ASN A 66 14.99 -17.00 -20.10
CA ASN A 66 16.43 -17.06 -19.79
C ASN A 66 16.97 -15.68 -19.40
N SER A 67 16.60 -14.62 -20.13
CA SER A 67 17.00 -13.26 -19.78
C SER A 67 16.52 -12.84 -18.39
N ILE A 68 15.32 -13.25 -17.99
CA ILE A 68 14.78 -13.00 -16.64
C ILE A 68 15.57 -13.81 -15.58
N TYR A 69 15.88 -15.08 -15.85
CA TYR A 69 16.64 -15.91 -14.93
C TYR A 69 18.06 -15.38 -14.70
N GLU A 70 18.73 -14.93 -15.76
CA GLU A 70 20.02 -14.24 -15.68
C GLU A 70 19.92 -12.94 -14.87
N PHE A 71 18.86 -12.17 -15.06
CA PHE A 71 18.62 -10.97 -14.26
C PHE A 71 18.44 -11.29 -12.77
N CYS A 72 17.65 -12.32 -12.44
CA CYS A 72 17.48 -12.78 -11.07
C CYS A 72 18.81 -13.17 -10.41
N SER A 73 19.67 -13.92 -11.12
CA SER A 73 21.01 -14.27 -10.63
C SER A 73 21.86 -13.02 -10.34
N ARG A 74 21.81 -12.01 -11.21
CA ARG A 74 22.49 -10.72 -10.94
C ARG A 74 21.92 -10.00 -9.72
N VAL A 75 20.60 -10.01 -9.52
CA VAL A 75 19.97 -9.41 -8.34
C VAL A 75 20.43 -10.12 -7.07
N VAL A 76 20.45 -11.46 -7.05
CA VAL A 76 20.99 -12.27 -5.95
C VAL A 76 22.41 -11.82 -5.61
N ALA A 77 23.31 -11.80 -6.61
CA ALA A 77 24.70 -11.40 -6.39
C ALA A 77 24.86 -9.97 -5.86
N GLN A 78 24.00 -9.03 -6.29
CA GLN A 78 24.00 -7.67 -5.72
C GLN A 78 23.48 -7.65 -4.28
N CYS A 79 22.42 -8.40 -3.97
CA CYS A 79 21.90 -8.48 -2.62
C CYS A 79 22.95 -9.03 -1.65
N ASP A 80 23.63 -10.12 -2.02
CA ASP A 80 24.71 -10.69 -1.20
C ASP A 80 25.86 -9.72 -1.02
N LYS A 81 26.28 -9.04 -2.09
CA LYS A 81 27.34 -8.02 -2.04
C LYS A 81 27.03 -6.88 -1.08
N PHE A 82 25.77 -6.44 -1.00
CA PHE A 82 25.35 -5.31 -0.19
C PHE A 82 24.69 -5.70 1.14
N GLY A 83 24.70 -6.99 1.51
CA GLY A 83 24.09 -7.48 2.74
C GLY A 83 22.56 -7.29 2.80
N VAL A 84 21.90 -7.25 1.64
CA VAL A 84 20.43 -7.17 1.54
C VAL A 84 19.87 -8.59 1.60
N LEU A 85 18.85 -8.80 2.45
CA LEU A 85 18.18 -10.10 2.54
C LEU A 85 17.41 -10.37 1.25
N TRP A 86 17.33 -11.61 0.79
CA TRP A 86 16.56 -11.94 -0.40
C TRP A 86 15.99 -13.34 -0.39
N SER A 87 14.95 -13.56 -1.19
CA SER A 87 14.50 -14.90 -1.56
C SER A 87 14.05 -14.96 -3.02
N ILE A 88 14.15 -16.14 -3.62
CA ILE A 88 13.65 -16.43 -4.97
C ILE A 88 12.83 -17.72 -4.98
N GLU A 89 11.64 -17.65 -5.58
CA GLU A 89 10.68 -18.75 -5.63
C GLU A 89 10.65 -19.44 -7.00
N ASN A 90 10.56 -20.77 -6.97
CA ASN A 90 10.07 -21.57 -8.08
C ASN A 90 9.50 -22.91 -7.55
N PRO A 91 8.73 -23.66 -8.36
CA PRO A 91 8.38 -25.03 -8.00
C PRO A 91 9.61 -25.87 -7.66
N LEU A 92 9.49 -26.71 -6.63
CA LEU A 92 10.61 -27.50 -6.08
C LEU A 92 11.41 -28.27 -7.15
N ARG A 93 10.71 -28.84 -8.13
CA ARG A 93 11.32 -29.66 -9.19
C ARG A 93 11.48 -28.92 -10.52
N SER A 94 11.56 -27.58 -10.50
CA SER A 94 11.67 -26.79 -11.73
C SER A 94 13.04 -26.95 -12.40
N TYR A 95 13.08 -26.90 -13.74
CA TYR A 95 14.33 -26.75 -14.50
C TYR A 95 15.03 -25.41 -14.22
N PHE A 96 14.32 -24.45 -13.60
CA PHE A 96 14.89 -23.16 -13.18
C PHE A 96 16.15 -23.33 -12.33
N TRP A 97 16.15 -24.32 -11.44
CA TRP A 97 17.28 -24.63 -10.56
C TRP A 97 18.49 -25.24 -11.28
N GLN A 98 18.33 -25.65 -12.54
CA GLN A 98 19.38 -26.21 -13.41
C GLN A 98 19.87 -25.20 -14.46
N ILE A 99 19.35 -23.97 -14.45
CA ILE A 99 19.85 -22.90 -15.31
C ILE A 99 21.28 -22.56 -14.86
N PRO A 100 22.28 -22.49 -15.76
CA PRO A 100 23.68 -22.30 -15.38
C PRO A 100 23.93 -21.15 -14.39
N SER A 101 23.27 -20.01 -14.57
CA SER A 101 23.40 -18.85 -13.67
C SER A 101 22.74 -19.02 -12.30
N MET A 102 21.88 -20.02 -12.13
CA MET A 102 21.20 -20.33 -10.87
C MET A 102 21.82 -21.51 -10.11
N VAL A 103 22.65 -22.34 -10.76
CA VAL A 103 23.29 -23.51 -10.11
C VAL A 103 24.12 -23.09 -8.90
N ALA A 104 25.03 -22.13 -9.07
CA ALA A 104 25.88 -21.69 -7.96
C ALA A 104 25.07 -21.08 -6.80
N PRO A 105 24.12 -20.14 -7.00
CA PRO A 105 23.21 -19.71 -5.94
C PRO A 105 22.47 -20.88 -5.27
N HIS A 106 21.95 -21.82 -6.06
CA HIS A 106 21.19 -22.96 -5.56
C HIS A 106 22.04 -23.90 -4.69
N GLU A 107 23.33 -24.06 -4.98
CA GLU A 107 24.23 -24.90 -4.16
C GLU A 107 24.74 -24.20 -2.89
N THR A 108 24.80 -22.86 -2.90
CA THR A 108 25.47 -22.07 -1.85
C THR A 108 24.53 -21.45 -0.82
N HIS A 109 23.22 -21.41 -1.11
CA HIS A 109 22.23 -20.72 -0.26
C HIS A 109 21.21 -21.68 0.33
N HIS A 110 20.40 -21.18 1.26
CA HIS A 110 19.47 -21.98 2.04
C HIS A 110 18.19 -22.31 1.26
N HIS A 111 17.68 -23.53 1.46
CA HIS A 111 16.48 -24.05 0.81
C HIS A 111 15.30 -24.07 1.77
N LEU A 112 14.33 -23.20 1.52
CA LEU A 112 13.03 -23.23 2.18
C LEU A 112 12.05 -24.02 1.31
N GLU A 113 11.81 -25.28 1.69
CA GLU A 113 10.83 -26.14 1.04
C GLU A 113 9.52 -26.17 1.83
N PHE A 114 8.40 -26.00 1.14
CA PHE A 114 7.07 -26.13 1.75
C PHE A 114 5.98 -26.49 0.74
N GLN A 115 4.87 -27.03 1.24
CA GLN A 115 3.63 -27.17 0.49
C GLN A 115 2.76 -25.93 0.68
N ALA A 116 2.29 -25.33 -0.42
CA ALA A 116 1.54 -24.07 -0.41
C ALA A 116 0.30 -24.13 0.51
N CYS A 117 -0.39 -25.29 0.57
CA CYS A 117 -1.55 -25.45 1.46
C CYS A 117 -1.23 -25.40 2.96
N ALA A 118 -0.02 -25.74 3.38
CA ALA A 118 0.40 -25.59 4.78
C ALA A 118 0.48 -24.11 5.23
N HIS A 119 0.44 -23.19 4.26
CA HIS A 119 0.39 -21.75 4.45
C HIS A 119 -0.87 -21.12 3.85
N GLY A 120 -1.99 -21.85 3.82
CA GLY A 120 -3.29 -21.31 3.40
C GLY A 120 -3.58 -21.38 1.90
N GLY A 121 -2.71 -22.03 1.12
CA GLY A 121 -2.98 -22.35 -0.29
C GLY A 121 -4.10 -23.39 -0.45
N SER A 122 -4.73 -23.43 -1.63
CA SER A 122 -5.83 -24.38 -1.91
C SER A 122 -5.37 -25.75 -2.42
N ARG A 123 -4.08 -25.91 -2.77
CA ARG A 123 -3.50 -27.13 -3.35
C ARG A 123 -2.20 -27.50 -2.67
N ASP A 124 -1.85 -28.78 -2.72
CA ASP A 124 -0.64 -29.38 -2.12
C ASP A 124 0.64 -29.16 -2.92
N GLN A 125 0.78 -27.98 -3.54
CA GLN A 125 1.88 -27.65 -4.41
C GLN A 125 3.18 -27.47 -3.63
N TRP A 126 4.22 -28.22 -4.02
CA TRP A 126 5.58 -28.01 -3.54
C TRP A 126 6.23 -26.77 -4.15
N ARG A 127 6.75 -25.92 -3.27
CA ARG A 127 7.46 -24.68 -3.58
C ARG A 127 8.85 -24.74 -2.94
N LEU A 128 9.84 -24.19 -3.64
CA LEU A 128 11.18 -23.96 -3.11
C LEU A 128 11.47 -22.47 -3.15
N TRP A 129 11.85 -21.94 -2.00
CA TRP A 129 12.41 -20.61 -1.86
C TRP A 129 13.90 -20.75 -1.57
N LEU A 130 14.74 -20.26 -2.47
CA LEU A 130 16.17 -20.13 -2.22
C LEU A 130 16.41 -18.76 -1.57
N THR A 131 17.22 -18.68 -0.50
CA THR A 131 17.37 -17.45 0.30
C THR A 131 18.71 -17.36 1.03
N ASN A 132 19.19 -16.13 1.26
CA ASN A 132 20.29 -15.86 2.19
C ASN A 132 19.81 -15.56 3.64
N CYS A 133 18.51 -15.61 3.91
CA CYS A 133 17.91 -15.37 5.23
C CYS A 133 17.56 -16.70 5.90
N VAL A 134 18.46 -17.18 6.77
CA VAL A 134 18.29 -18.47 7.47
C VAL A 134 17.02 -18.54 8.32
N GLN A 135 16.54 -17.41 8.84
CA GLN A 135 15.34 -17.36 9.67
C GLN A 135 14.07 -17.66 8.87
N LEU A 136 14.04 -17.44 7.55
CA LEU A 136 12.89 -17.83 6.72
C LEU A 136 12.69 -19.36 6.69
N LEU A 137 13.72 -20.16 7.01
CA LEU A 137 13.61 -21.61 7.05
C LEU A 137 12.61 -22.13 8.09
N THR A 138 12.25 -21.33 9.10
CA THR A 138 11.18 -21.68 10.06
C THR A 138 9.81 -21.81 9.40
N LEU A 139 9.66 -21.35 8.16
CA LEU A 139 8.45 -21.49 7.36
C LEU A 139 8.37 -22.82 6.60
N SER A 140 9.36 -23.70 6.74
CA SER A 140 9.28 -25.03 6.11
C SER A 140 8.10 -25.80 6.71
N ALA A 141 7.21 -26.26 5.82
CA ALA A 141 5.96 -26.90 6.25
C ALA A 141 5.45 -27.90 5.22
N ILE A 142 5.00 -29.05 5.72
CA ILE A 142 4.35 -30.11 4.94
C ILE A 142 2.84 -30.03 5.23
N CYS A 143 2.02 -30.40 4.24
CA CYS A 143 0.58 -30.44 4.39
C CYS A 143 0.19 -31.30 5.62
N PRO A 144 -0.59 -30.75 6.57
CA PRO A 144 -1.09 -31.50 7.72
C PRO A 144 -2.15 -32.56 7.37
N LYS A 145 -2.66 -32.55 6.13
CA LYS A 145 -3.70 -33.46 5.60
C LYS A 145 -5.05 -33.39 6.33
N ASP A 146 -5.34 -32.25 6.93
CA ASP A 146 -6.59 -31.95 7.66
C ASP A 146 -7.63 -31.19 6.81
N HIS A 147 -7.40 -31.03 5.52
CA HIS A 147 -8.25 -30.31 4.59
C HIS A 147 -8.27 -30.96 3.20
N THR A 148 -9.24 -30.55 2.37
CA THR A 148 -9.42 -31.07 1.01
C THR A 148 -8.76 -30.15 -0.01
N HIS A 149 -7.83 -30.70 -0.82
CA HIS A 149 -7.17 -29.94 -1.89
C HIS A 149 -8.10 -29.74 -3.10
N LYS A 150 -7.98 -28.59 -3.77
CA LYS A 150 -8.61 -28.38 -5.08
C LYS A 150 -7.96 -29.29 -6.14
N PRO A 151 -8.72 -29.74 -7.16
CA PRO A 151 -8.17 -30.56 -8.22
C PRO A 151 -7.13 -29.81 -9.06
N TRP A 152 -6.20 -30.58 -9.62
CA TRP A 152 -5.23 -30.15 -10.62
C TRP A 152 -5.88 -30.17 -12.02
N GLY A 153 -5.57 -29.19 -12.88
CA GLY A 153 -6.05 -29.16 -14.27
C GLY A 153 -6.59 -27.80 -14.71
N LEU A 154 -7.52 -27.80 -15.67
CA LEU A 154 -8.21 -26.60 -16.15
C LEU A 154 -9.41 -26.27 -15.27
N THR A 155 -9.51 -25.01 -14.86
CA THR A 155 -10.69 -24.46 -14.19
C THR A 155 -11.48 -23.58 -15.17
N LYS A 156 -12.82 -23.68 -15.14
CA LYS A 156 -13.71 -22.90 -16.01
C LYS A 156 -14.10 -21.60 -15.30
N GLY A 157 -13.61 -20.46 -15.79
CA GLY A 157 -14.14 -19.13 -15.52
C GLY A 157 -14.88 -18.57 -16.74
N ALA A 158 -15.74 -17.57 -16.54
CA ALA A 158 -16.62 -16.96 -17.55
C ALA A 158 -15.92 -16.62 -18.89
N GLY A 159 -15.96 -17.57 -19.84
CA GLY A 159 -15.46 -17.38 -21.22
C GLY A 159 -13.96 -17.63 -21.46
N LYS A 160 -13.14 -17.96 -20.45
CA LYS A 160 -11.72 -18.34 -20.63
C LYS A 160 -11.37 -19.55 -19.77
N SER A 161 -10.64 -20.50 -20.36
CA SER A 161 -10.13 -21.67 -19.65
C SER A 161 -8.73 -21.33 -19.13
N SER A 162 -8.54 -21.25 -17.82
CA SER A 162 -7.23 -21.03 -17.18
C SER A 162 -6.71 -22.34 -16.62
N PHE A 163 -5.39 -22.52 -16.63
CA PHE A 163 -4.77 -23.62 -15.89
C PHE A 163 -4.78 -23.29 -14.40
N ALA A 164 -4.96 -24.28 -13.54
CA ALA A 164 -4.96 -24.16 -12.09
C ALA A 164 -3.73 -23.40 -11.52
N THR A 165 -2.62 -23.39 -12.25
CA THR A 165 -1.39 -22.65 -11.92
C THR A 165 -1.51 -21.13 -12.07
N GLU A 166 -2.46 -20.62 -12.86
CA GLU A 166 -2.70 -19.17 -13.03
C GLU A 166 -3.54 -18.60 -11.86
N GLU A 167 -4.41 -19.43 -11.25
CA GLU A 167 -5.22 -19.05 -10.08
C GLU A 167 -4.41 -18.93 -8.78
N GLU A 168 -3.17 -19.44 -8.74
CA GLU A 168 -2.26 -19.42 -7.59
C GLU A 168 -1.07 -18.47 -7.81
N ALA A 169 -1.22 -17.49 -8.69
CA ALA A 169 -0.20 -16.47 -8.91
C ALA A 169 0.00 -15.53 -7.70
N ALA A 170 -1.05 -15.35 -6.88
CA ALA A 170 -0.97 -14.61 -5.63
C ALA A 170 -0.60 -15.54 -4.47
N TYR A 171 0.30 -15.07 -3.60
CA TYR A 171 0.60 -15.78 -2.36
C TYR A 171 -0.59 -15.72 -1.40
N PRO A 172 -0.89 -16.81 -0.65
CA PRO A 172 -1.92 -16.78 0.38
C PRO A 172 -1.58 -15.77 1.49
N ASP A 173 -2.59 -15.11 2.05
CA ASP A 173 -2.42 -14.11 3.12
C ASP A 173 -1.63 -14.67 4.32
N VAL A 174 -1.89 -15.93 4.69
CA VAL A 174 -1.18 -16.60 5.79
C VAL A 174 0.32 -16.74 5.53
N LEU A 175 0.73 -17.04 4.29
CA LEU A 175 2.15 -17.07 3.93
C LEU A 175 2.76 -15.67 4.03
N CYS A 176 2.08 -14.66 3.48
CA CYS A 176 2.53 -13.27 3.52
C CYS A 176 2.71 -12.76 4.95
N GLU A 177 1.74 -13.02 5.83
CA GLU A 177 1.81 -12.66 7.24
C GLU A 177 2.97 -13.34 7.96
N ARG A 178 3.17 -14.64 7.75
CA ARG A 178 4.27 -15.40 8.36
C ARG A 178 5.64 -14.89 7.89
N VAL A 179 5.81 -14.60 6.60
CA VAL A 179 7.03 -14.00 6.04
C VAL A 179 7.27 -12.61 6.63
N ALA A 180 6.23 -11.77 6.73
CA ALA A 180 6.34 -10.43 7.29
C ALA A 180 6.77 -10.46 8.77
N ASN A 181 6.22 -11.38 9.57
CA ASN A 181 6.63 -11.57 10.97
C ASN A 181 8.12 -11.92 11.08
N VAL A 182 8.59 -12.92 10.32
CA VAL A 182 10.00 -13.33 10.34
C VAL A 182 10.91 -12.18 9.94
N LEU A 183 10.59 -11.46 8.86
CA LEU A 183 11.42 -10.36 8.38
C LEU A 183 11.40 -9.16 9.33
N SER A 184 10.27 -8.88 9.98
CA SER A 184 10.15 -7.83 11.01
C SER A 184 11.10 -8.11 12.19
N GLU A 185 11.14 -9.35 12.66
CA GLU A 185 12.05 -9.77 13.73
C GLU A 185 13.52 -9.65 13.29
N VAL A 186 13.86 -10.16 12.11
CA VAL A 186 15.25 -10.16 11.59
C VAL A 186 15.75 -8.74 11.33
N LEU A 187 14.93 -7.89 10.72
CA LEU A 187 15.29 -6.52 10.37
C LEU A 187 15.13 -5.55 11.55
N GLN A 188 14.60 -6.02 12.69
CA GLN A 188 14.24 -5.19 13.85
C GLN A 188 13.34 -4.00 13.46
N VAL A 189 12.54 -4.20 12.41
CA VAL A 189 11.55 -3.22 11.98
C VAL A 189 10.26 -3.67 12.63
N PRO A 190 9.65 -2.87 13.52
CA PRO A 190 8.36 -3.24 14.07
C PRO A 190 7.41 -3.48 12.90
N LEU A 191 6.71 -4.62 12.89
CA LEU A 191 5.51 -4.75 12.06
C LEU A 191 4.70 -3.52 12.39
N MET A 192 4.58 -2.60 11.43
CA MET A 192 3.71 -1.46 11.66
C MET A 192 2.35 -2.11 11.92
N PRO A 193 1.77 -1.97 13.14
CA PRO A 193 0.33 -2.21 13.24
C PRO A 193 -0.30 -1.39 12.13
N GLU A 194 -1.32 -1.90 11.44
CA GLU A 194 -1.99 -1.26 10.29
C GLU A 194 -2.19 0.26 10.45
N GLY A 195 -1.13 1.06 10.24
CA GLY A 195 -0.99 2.36 10.91
C GLY A 195 -1.42 2.40 12.40
N PRO A 196 -1.30 3.57 13.04
CA PRO A 196 -2.43 3.99 13.87
C PRO A 196 -3.69 3.88 13.00
N ILE A 197 -4.76 3.31 13.58
CA ILE A 197 -6.14 3.32 13.08
C ILE A 197 -6.26 4.42 12.05
N ALA A 198 -6.41 4.08 10.76
CA ALA A 198 -6.38 5.07 9.70
C ALA A 198 -7.22 6.26 10.14
N VAL A 199 -6.63 7.47 10.30
CA VAL A 199 -7.24 8.69 10.89
C VAL A 199 -8.77 8.81 10.75
N SER A 200 -9.37 8.44 9.61
CA SER A 200 -10.83 8.31 9.43
C SER A 200 -11.55 7.38 10.43
N HIS A 201 -10.99 6.23 10.76
CA HIS A 201 -11.48 5.32 11.78
C HIS A 201 -11.24 5.84 13.21
N ALA A 202 -10.24 6.68 13.44
CA ALA A 202 -10.04 7.34 14.73
C ALA A 202 -11.09 8.44 14.93
N HIS A 203 -11.33 9.27 13.91
CA HIS A 203 -12.41 10.27 13.89
C HIS A 203 -13.80 9.60 13.98
N ALA A 204 -14.02 8.49 13.27
CA ALA A 204 -15.26 7.71 13.39
C ALA A 204 -15.43 7.11 14.81
N ALA A 205 -14.36 6.59 15.40
CA ALA A 205 -14.36 6.08 16.76
C ALA A 205 -14.59 7.21 17.79
N GLN A 206 -14.13 8.43 17.54
CA GLN A 206 -14.37 9.61 18.40
C GLN A 206 -15.79 10.17 18.29
N THR A 207 -16.49 9.91 17.18
CA THR A 207 -17.83 10.46 16.87
C THR A 207 -18.99 9.52 17.18
N GLY A 208 -18.73 8.26 17.52
CA GLY A 208 -19.77 7.35 18.02
C GLY A 208 -19.66 5.95 17.44
N LYS A 209 -18.87 5.81 16.38
CA LYS A 209 -18.93 4.68 15.48
C LYS A 209 -17.71 3.80 15.68
N GLN A 210 -17.90 2.72 16.45
CA GLN A 210 -16.90 1.66 16.51
C GLN A 210 -16.79 0.97 15.14
N PRO A 211 -15.58 0.83 14.57
CA PRO A 211 -15.37 0.03 13.35
C PRO A 211 -15.78 -1.42 13.60
N ARG A 212 -16.53 -2.02 12.67
CA ARG A 212 -16.89 -3.45 12.77
C ARG A 212 -15.69 -4.35 12.42
N GLY A 213 -15.48 -5.42 13.19
CA GLY A 213 -14.46 -6.45 12.97
C GLY A 213 -13.10 -6.16 13.61
N HIS A 214 -12.08 -6.96 13.27
CA HIS A 214 -10.70 -6.88 13.82
C HIS A 214 -9.91 -5.62 13.41
N ARG A 215 -10.53 -4.66 12.69
CA ARG A 215 -9.90 -3.43 12.18
C ARG A 215 -9.76 -2.32 13.24
N SER A 216 -10.34 -2.50 14.42
CA SER A 216 -10.08 -1.64 15.59
C SER A 216 -9.31 -2.45 16.63
N ARG A 217 -8.33 -1.81 17.27
CA ARG A 217 -7.61 -2.41 18.39
C ARG A 217 -8.63 -2.66 19.51
N GLN A 218 -8.74 -3.89 19.99
CA GLN A 218 -9.53 -4.16 21.20
C GLN A 218 -8.98 -3.29 22.34
N LEU A 219 -9.85 -2.52 23.00
CA LEU A 219 -9.45 -1.61 24.08
C LEU A 219 -8.81 -2.39 25.23
N VAL A 220 -9.49 -3.44 25.67
CA VAL A 220 -8.92 -4.49 26.50
C VAL A 220 -8.63 -5.68 25.60
N PRO A 221 -7.37 -6.11 25.46
CA PRO A 221 -7.03 -7.31 24.70
C PRO A 221 -7.77 -8.55 25.22
N GLU A 222 -8.10 -9.51 24.36
CA GLU A 222 -8.75 -10.79 24.77
C GLU A 222 -7.94 -11.54 25.84
N PHE A 223 -6.60 -11.47 25.79
CA PHE A 223 -5.69 -12.12 26.73
C PHE A 223 -4.85 -11.10 27.48
N LYS A 224 -4.65 -11.33 28.78
CA LYS A 224 -3.80 -10.50 29.65
C LYS A 224 -2.35 -10.48 29.19
N GLU A 225 -1.87 -11.64 28.76
CA GLU A 225 -0.49 -11.86 28.33
C GLU A 225 -0.50 -12.92 27.24
N ILE A 226 0.35 -12.77 26.23
CA ILE A 226 0.70 -13.88 25.34
C ILE A 226 2.06 -14.40 25.81
N ARG A 227 2.07 -15.61 26.37
CA ARG A 227 3.30 -16.25 26.81
C ARG A 227 3.81 -17.18 25.74
N VAL A 228 5.02 -16.92 25.27
CA VAL A 228 5.71 -17.77 24.29
C VAL A 228 6.70 -18.67 25.01
N LEU A 229 6.52 -19.98 24.86
CA LEU A 229 7.36 -21.01 25.43
C LEU A 229 8.13 -21.71 24.32
N VAL A 230 9.42 -21.97 24.53
CA VAL A 230 10.24 -22.81 23.66
C VAL A 230 10.61 -24.05 24.45
N VAL A 231 10.08 -25.20 24.04
CA VAL A 231 10.16 -26.46 24.79
C VAL A 231 10.58 -27.60 23.86
N ASP A 232 11.09 -28.69 24.42
CA ASP A 232 11.42 -29.87 23.63
C ASP A 232 10.14 -30.59 23.17
N PRO A 233 10.07 -31.12 21.93
CA PRO A 233 8.88 -31.76 21.37
C PRO A 233 8.36 -32.95 22.18
N GLU A 234 9.21 -33.57 23.00
CA GLU A 234 8.79 -34.66 23.88
C GLU A 234 7.82 -34.19 24.95
N LEU A 235 7.99 -32.95 25.45
CA LEU A 235 7.15 -32.34 26.48
C LEU A 235 5.80 -31.86 25.94
N THR A 236 5.68 -31.69 24.62
CA THR A 236 4.47 -31.17 23.96
C THR A 236 3.52 -32.24 23.47
N ARG A 237 3.84 -33.53 23.69
CA ARG A 237 2.96 -34.65 23.37
C ARG A 237 1.71 -34.66 24.24
N ASP A 238 1.89 -34.37 25.54
CA ASP A 238 0.83 -34.47 26.55
C ASP A 238 0.48 -33.09 27.14
N ILE A 239 0.33 -32.08 26.29
CA ILE A 239 -0.18 -30.78 26.75
C ILE A 239 -1.63 -31.00 27.22
N PRO A 240 -1.98 -30.64 28.46
CA PRO A 240 -3.31 -30.90 29.01
C PRO A 240 -4.33 -29.94 28.41
N LEU A 241 -4.77 -30.18 27.17
CA LEU A 241 -5.70 -29.32 26.45
C LEU A 241 -7.11 -29.90 26.45
N SER A 242 -8.09 -29.06 26.76
CA SER A 242 -9.53 -29.30 26.55
C SER A 242 -10.09 -28.17 25.71
N SER A 243 -10.60 -28.50 24.51
CA SER A 243 -11.12 -27.50 23.54
C SER A 243 -10.12 -26.37 23.25
N GLY A 244 -8.83 -26.69 23.16
CA GLY A 244 -7.75 -25.73 22.86
C GLY A 244 -7.31 -24.87 24.05
N LYS A 245 -7.83 -25.11 25.27
CA LYS A 245 -7.41 -24.43 26.50
C LYS A 245 -6.75 -25.40 27.47
N LEU A 246 -5.79 -24.93 28.25
CA LEU A 246 -5.17 -25.73 29.31
C LEU A 246 -6.20 -26.12 30.37
N SER A 247 -6.35 -27.41 30.66
CA SER A 247 -7.22 -27.90 31.75
C SER A 247 -6.54 -27.78 33.12
N SER A 248 -5.20 -27.77 33.17
CA SER A 248 -4.39 -27.56 34.36
C SER A 248 -3.18 -26.68 34.06
N THR A 249 -2.50 -26.18 35.10
CA THR A 249 -1.28 -25.38 34.93
C THR A 249 -0.21 -26.19 34.23
N TRP A 250 0.40 -25.62 33.19
CA TRP A 250 1.42 -26.31 32.40
C TRP A 250 2.53 -25.32 32.00
N GLN A 251 3.78 -25.66 32.33
CA GLN A 251 4.98 -24.85 32.02
C GLN A 251 4.82 -23.35 32.39
N GLY A 252 4.22 -23.09 33.56
CA GLY A 252 3.98 -21.74 34.07
C GLY A 252 2.73 -21.03 33.53
N CYS A 253 2.06 -21.56 32.50
CA CYS A 253 0.76 -21.07 32.03
C CYS A 253 -0.35 -21.62 32.92
N CYS A 254 -1.28 -20.78 33.38
CA CYS A 254 -2.37 -21.20 34.25
C CYS A 254 -3.46 -21.99 33.51
N SER A 255 -4.28 -22.72 34.27
CA SER A 255 -5.50 -23.34 33.73
C SER A 255 -6.40 -22.29 33.05
N GLY A 256 -7.01 -22.67 31.94
CA GLY A 256 -7.80 -21.78 31.07
C GLY A 256 -7.01 -21.07 29.96
N SER A 257 -5.67 -21.11 29.98
CA SER A 257 -4.84 -20.50 28.92
C SER A 257 -5.08 -21.16 27.56
N LYS A 258 -5.34 -20.36 26.53
CA LYS A 258 -5.65 -20.85 25.18
C LYS A 258 -4.38 -21.00 24.35
N LEU A 259 -4.18 -22.16 23.73
CA LEU A 259 -3.09 -22.32 22.77
C LEU A 259 -3.43 -21.55 21.48
N LEU A 260 -2.62 -20.54 21.15
CA LEU A 260 -2.83 -19.66 20.00
C LEU A 260 -2.01 -20.11 18.79
N ARG A 261 -0.76 -20.51 19.02
CA ARG A 261 0.18 -20.88 17.95
C ARG A 261 1.10 -22.00 18.42
N ARG A 262 1.42 -22.91 17.50
CA ARG A 262 2.38 -24.00 17.66
C ARG A 262 3.30 -24.01 16.43
N THR A 263 4.61 -23.91 16.64
CA THR A 263 5.59 -23.76 15.56
C THR A 263 6.84 -24.59 15.88
N MET A 264 7.23 -25.46 14.96
CA MET A 264 8.48 -26.21 15.09
C MET A 264 9.67 -25.32 14.71
N LEU A 265 10.66 -25.25 15.59
CA LEU A 265 11.92 -24.54 15.37
C LEU A 265 13.00 -25.57 15.02
N THR A 266 13.46 -25.52 13.77
CA THR A 266 14.60 -26.32 13.29
C THR A 266 15.80 -25.41 13.11
N ARG A 267 16.89 -25.65 13.84
CA ARG A 267 18.19 -25.02 13.54
C ARG A 267 18.97 -25.90 12.56
N PRO A 268 19.50 -25.36 11.45
CA PRO A 268 20.20 -26.18 10.44
C PRO A 268 21.56 -26.73 10.89
N ASP A 269 22.23 -26.10 11.86
CA ASP A 269 23.68 -26.33 12.07
C ASP A 269 24.04 -27.22 13.27
N ASP A 270 23.09 -27.59 14.13
CA ASP A 270 23.37 -28.43 15.29
C ASP A 270 22.52 -29.70 15.21
N GLY A 271 23.14 -30.82 14.86
CA GLY A 271 22.51 -32.14 14.71
C GLY A 271 21.95 -32.77 15.99
N GLY A 272 21.14 -32.04 16.79
CA GLY A 272 20.50 -32.61 17.96
C GLY A 272 19.85 -31.62 18.90
N SER A 273 18.77 -30.96 18.49
CA SER A 273 17.57 -30.75 19.33
C SER A 273 16.51 -29.97 18.55
N GLN A 274 15.50 -30.67 18.04
CA GLN A 274 14.27 -30.02 17.58
C GLN A 274 13.65 -29.32 18.79
N LYS A 275 13.25 -28.05 18.64
CA LYS A 275 12.48 -27.33 19.67
C LYS A 275 11.14 -26.92 19.11
N GLU A 276 10.16 -26.77 19.99
CA GLU A 276 8.83 -26.34 19.63
C GLU A 276 8.49 -25.04 20.36
N GLN A 277 8.03 -24.05 19.60
CA GLN A 277 7.54 -22.79 20.11
C GLN A 277 6.01 -22.84 20.23
N LEU A 278 5.50 -22.60 21.44
CA LEU A 278 4.08 -22.54 21.75
C LEU A 278 3.73 -21.14 22.25
N ALA A 279 2.70 -20.51 21.70
CA ALA A 279 2.16 -19.25 22.20
C ALA A 279 0.82 -19.50 22.91
N PHE A 280 0.74 -19.20 24.21
CA PHE A 280 -0.46 -19.30 25.01
C PHE A 280 -1.02 -17.92 25.34
N GLY A 281 -2.31 -17.71 25.08
CA GLY A 281 -3.06 -16.56 25.57
C GLY A 281 -3.50 -16.82 27.01
N ILE A 282 -2.93 -16.07 27.96
CA ILE A 282 -3.28 -16.13 29.37
C ILE A 282 -4.57 -15.33 29.60
N PRO A 283 -5.64 -15.93 30.15
CA PRO A 283 -6.90 -15.23 30.35
C PRO A 283 -6.76 -14.19 31.46
N TRP A 284 -7.55 -13.13 31.37
CA TRP A 284 -7.79 -12.24 32.49
C TRP A 284 -8.60 -12.96 33.57
N SER A 285 -8.34 -12.67 34.85
CA SER A 285 -9.39 -12.86 35.85
C SER A 285 -10.49 -11.79 35.68
N PRO A 286 -11.74 -12.06 36.10
CA PRO A 286 -12.81 -11.07 36.02
C PRO A 286 -12.44 -9.73 36.66
N GLU A 287 -11.78 -9.75 37.82
CA GLU A 287 -11.40 -8.55 38.56
C GLU A 287 -10.25 -7.78 37.88
N GLU A 288 -9.28 -8.48 37.29
CA GLU A 288 -8.21 -7.84 36.51
C GLU A 288 -8.74 -7.23 35.22
N PHE A 289 -9.68 -7.91 34.55
CA PHE A 289 -10.31 -7.37 33.35
C PHE A 289 -11.08 -6.09 33.66
N ILE A 290 -11.87 -6.08 34.74
CA ILE A 290 -12.62 -4.89 35.17
C ILE A 290 -11.67 -3.75 35.54
N ARG A 291 -10.59 -4.02 36.28
CA ARG A 291 -9.59 -3.00 36.63
C ARG A 291 -8.91 -2.43 35.39
N ALA A 292 -8.44 -3.30 34.49
CA ALA A 292 -7.85 -2.88 33.22
C ALA A 292 -8.84 -2.06 32.39
N ALA A 293 -10.11 -2.46 32.33
CA ALA A 293 -11.16 -1.72 31.63
C ALA A 293 -11.42 -0.34 32.25
N ALA A 294 -11.37 -0.21 33.59
CA ALA A 294 -11.57 1.06 34.29
C ALA A 294 -10.41 2.03 34.10
N ASP A 295 -9.18 1.52 33.95
CA ASP A 295 -7.98 2.34 33.76
C ASP A 295 -7.76 2.76 32.29
N ILE A 296 -8.56 2.24 31.35
CA ILE A 296 -8.45 2.59 29.93
C ILE A 296 -9.21 3.89 29.66
N GLN A 297 -8.49 4.88 29.13
CA GLN A 297 -9.10 6.03 28.50
C GLN A 297 -9.71 5.61 27.16
N HIS A 298 -11.02 5.78 27.00
CA HIS A 298 -11.68 5.40 25.75
C HIS A 298 -11.17 6.31 24.63
N PRO A 299 -10.91 5.81 23.40
CA PRO A 299 -10.65 6.65 22.22
C PRO A 299 -11.72 7.72 21.94
N PHE A 300 -12.88 7.66 22.60
CA PHE A 300 -13.90 8.70 22.57
C PHE A 300 -13.43 9.94 23.31
N ASP A 301 -12.73 9.74 24.42
CA ASP A 301 -12.31 10.77 25.36
C ASP A 301 -10.88 11.25 25.04
N MET A 302 -10.29 10.74 23.97
CA MET A 302 -8.99 11.19 23.43
C MET A 302 -9.20 12.27 22.38
N SER A 303 -8.54 13.43 22.52
CA SER A 303 -8.50 14.49 21.51
C SER A 303 -7.24 14.44 20.62
N ASP A 304 -6.43 13.39 20.74
CA ASP A 304 -5.07 13.25 20.15
C ASP A 304 -4.97 13.43 18.62
N SER A 305 -6.08 13.45 17.90
CA SER A 305 -6.11 13.56 16.44
C SER A 305 -6.40 14.97 15.92
N LEU A 306 -6.67 15.94 16.78
CA LEU A 306 -6.93 17.32 16.34
C LEU A 306 -5.62 18.06 16.05
N ASP A 307 -5.56 18.75 14.91
CA ASP A 307 -4.44 19.63 14.58
C ASP A 307 -4.27 20.73 15.65
N GLU A 308 -3.03 21.00 16.05
CA GLU A 308 -2.72 21.97 17.12
C GLU A 308 -3.24 23.38 16.80
N GLY A 309 -3.26 23.77 15.53
CA GLY A 309 -3.80 25.04 15.08
C GLY A 309 -5.31 25.14 15.33
N ILE A 310 -6.05 24.05 15.09
CA ILE A 310 -7.49 24.01 15.34
C ILE A 310 -7.77 24.00 16.84
N ALA A 311 -7.02 23.21 17.62
CA ALA A 311 -7.16 23.15 19.07
C ALA A 311 -6.90 24.54 19.71
N THR A 312 -5.86 25.23 19.28
CA THR A 312 -5.54 26.59 19.74
C THR A 312 -6.63 27.58 19.34
N ALA A 313 -7.17 27.48 18.12
CA ALA A 313 -8.26 28.33 17.67
C ALA A 313 -9.55 28.14 18.48
N ILE A 314 -9.88 26.89 18.87
CA ILE A 314 -11.00 26.59 19.77
C ILE A 314 -10.78 27.26 21.13
N PHE A 315 -9.59 27.08 21.71
CA PHE A 315 -9.25 27.68 23.00
C PHE A 315 -9.36 29.22 22.97
N ASP A 316 -8.76 29.85 21.96
CA ASP A 316 -8.80 31.30 21.76
C ASP A 316 -10.23 31.81 21.58
N LEU A 317 -11.05 31.11 20.79
CA LEU A 317 -12.44 31.45 20.55
C LEU A 317 -13.25 31.45 21.86
N LEU A 318 -13.03 30.45 22.72
CA LEU A 318 -13.74 30.32 23.99
C LEU A 318 -13.29 31.36 25.03
N THR A 319 -11.99 31.67 25.08
CA THR A 319 -11.37 32.46 26.15
C THR A 319 -11.20 33.95 25.86
N LYS A 320 -11.06 34.36 24.59
CA LYS A 320 -10.84 35.77 24.21
C LYS A 320 -12.13 36.52 23.88
N GLY A 321 -13.19 35.80 23.50
CA GLY A 321 -14.47 36.39 23.12
C GLY A 321 -14.48 37.06 21.74
N PRO A 322 -15.67 37.45 21.23
CA PRO A 322 -15.85 37.82 19.83
C PRO A 322 -15.14 39.12 19.41
N ALA A 323 -15.10 40.13 20.28
CA ALA A 323 -14.50 41.43 19.98
C ALA A 323 -12.97 41.32 19.80
N GLU A 324 -12.29 40.62 20.70
CA GLU A 324 -10.85 40.42 20.61
C GLU A 324 -10.48 39.53 19.42
N ILE A 325 -11.26 38.48 19.15
CA ILE A 325 -11.07 37.64 17.95
C ILE A 325 -11.25 38.47 16.68
N ALA A 326 -12.23 39.38 16.61
CA ALA A 326 -12.41 40.28 15.48
C ALA A 326 -11.22 41.23 15.32
N ARG A 327 -10.70 41.79 16.43
CA ARG A 327 -9.51 42.65 16.44
C ARG A 327 -8.28 41.89 15.91
N LEU A 328 -8.02 40.68 16.40
CA LEU A 328 -6.89 39.85 15.95
C LEU A 328 -6.99 39.48 14.47
N ARG A 329 -8.20 39.20 13.97
CA ARG A 329 -8.45 38.94 12.55
C ARG A 329 -8.17 40.17 11.70
N LEU A 330 -8.63 41.35 12.13
CA LEU A 330 -8.39 42.60 11.42
C LEU A 330 -6.89 42.92 11.34
N GLU A 331 -6.18 42.86 12.47
CA GLU A 331 -4.73 43.08 12.54
C GLU A 331 -3.98 42.14 11.60
N ARG A 332 -4.37 40.86 11.54
CA ARG A 332 -3.77 39.88 10.63
C ARG A 332 -4.06 40.18 9.16
N ILE A 333 -5.28 40.60 8.83
CA ILE A 333 -5.67 40.98 7.47
C ILE A 333 -4.88 42.22 7.02
N GLU A 334 -4.80 43.25 7.85
CA GLU A 334 -4.05 44.48 7.57
C GLU A 334 -2.58 44.17 7.30
N TYR A 335 -1.96 43.33 8.14
CA TYR A 335 -0.59 42.87 7.95
C TYR A 335 -0.40 42.22 6.56
N TRP A 336 -1.24 41.25 6.19
CA TRP A 336 -1.11 40.56 4.90
C TRP A 336 -1.45 41.44 3.70
N LEU A 337 -2.35 42.42 3.86
CA LEU A 337 -2.61 43.44 2.84
C LEU A 337 -1.41 44.37 2.63
N GLY A 338 -0.68 44.72 3.71
CA GLY A 338 0.59 45.44 3.63
C GLY A 338 1.63 44.64 2.85
N ARG A 339 1.86 43.39 3.27
CA ARG A 339 2.81 42.47 2.60
C ARG A 339 2.47 42.23 1.13
N ARG A 340 1.18 42.13 0.78
CA ARG A 340 0.73 42.04 -0.62
C ARG A 340 1.20 43.22 -1.46
N LYS A 341 1.13 44.45 -0.95
CA LYS A 341 1.57 45.66 -1.67
C LYS A 341 3.08 45.67 -1.83
N GLU A 342 3.80 45.32 -0.77
CA GLU A 342 5.28 45.28 -0.77
C GLU A 342 5.84 44.24 -1.75
N LEU A 343 5.15 43.13 -1.95
CA LEU A 343 5.54 42.07 -2.88
C LEU A 343 5.10 42.31 -4.34
N GLU A 344 4.26 43.32 -4.61
CA GLU A 344 3.58 43.47 -5.91
C GLU A 344 4.54 43.52 -7.11
N ARG A 345 5.67 44.25 -6.96
CA ARG A 345 6.68 44.36 -8.01
C ARG A 345 7.35 43.02 -8.33
N GLU A 346 7.72 42.26 -7.31
CA GLU A 346 8.36 40.95 -7.49
C GLU A 346 7.34 39.94 -8.02
N GLU A 347 6.07 40.08 -7.65
CA GLU A 347 4.98 39.27 -8.19
C GLU A 347 4.82 39.47 -9.69
N LEU A 348 4.84 40.73 -10.16
CA LEU A 348 4.76 41.02 -11.59
C LEU A 348 5.94 40.41 -12.36
N LYS A 349 7.16 40.47 -11.81
CA LYS A 349 8.33 39.84 -12.41
C LYS A 349 8.19 38.32 -12.47
N LEU A 350 7.72 37.70 -11.38
CA LEU A 350 7.49 36.26 -11.32
C LEU A 350 6.50 35.83 -12.39
N HIS A 351 5.34 36.48 -12.46
CA HIS A 351 4.30 36.15 -13.44
C HIS A 351 4.74 36.36 -14.88
N ALA A 352 5.56 37.38 -15.15
CA ALA A 352 6.13 37.61 -16.48
C ALA A 352 7.14 36.53 -16.91
N ALA A 353 7.75 35.82 -15.96
CA ALA A 353 8.72 34.75 -16.22
C ALA A 353 8.09 33.35 -16.29
N LEU A 354 6.80 33.21 -15.95
CA LEU A 354 6.11 31.92 -16.02
C LEU A 354 5.87 31.50 -17.49
N ALA A 355 5.89 30.19 -17.72
CA ALA A 355 5.45 29.64 -19.01
C ALA A 355 4.00 30.06 -19.29
N PRO A 356 3.61 30.34 -20.56
CA PRO A 356 2.29 30.88 -20.89
C PRO A 356 1.11 30.09 -20.30
N ASP A 357 1.17 28.76 -20.36
CA ASP A 357 0.09 27.88 -19.87
C ASP A 357 -0.04 27.93 -18.35
N ILE A 358 1.08 28.02 -17.63
CA ILE A 358 1.10 28.17 -16.19
C ILE A 358 0.65 29.58 -15.78
N ALA A 359 1.08 30.61 -16.50
CA ALA A 359 0.67 31.99 -16.27
C ALA A 359 -0.85 32.16 -16.41
N LYS A 360 -1.48 31.47 -17.38
CA LYS A 360 -2.94 31.43 -17.55
C LYS A 360 -3.63 30.86 -16.30
N ILE A 361 -3.15 29.74 -15.77
CA ILE A 361 -3.73 29.05 -14.59
C ILE A 361 -3.49 29.84 -13.29
N LEU A 362 -2.33 30.47 -13.16
CA LEU A 362 -1.94 31.23 -11.97
C LEU A 362 -2.39 32.69 -12.01
N LYS A 363 -3.05 33.15 -13.09
CA LYS A 363 -3.49 34.53 -13.25
C LYS A 363 -4.24 35.03 -12.01
N GLY A 364 -3.76 36.14 -11.45
CA GLY A 364 -4.33 36.78 -10.26
C GLY A 364 -3.93 36.16 -8.92
N LYS A 365 -3.32 34.97 -8.90
CA LYS A 365 -2.82 34.32 -7.68
C LYS A 365 -1.53 35.00 -7.21
N LYS A 366 -1.45 35.29 -5.91
CA LYS A 366 -0.30 35.94 -5.27
C LYS A 366 0.60 34.87 -4.66
N MET A 367 1.49 34.31 -5.49
CA MET A 367 2.34 33.18 -5.18
C MET A 367 3.41 33.51 -4.13
N LEU A 368 4.10 34.67 -4.21
CA LEU A 368 5.10 35.03 -3.19
C LEU A 368 4.44 35.34 -1.85
N LEU A 369 3.27 36.00 -1.86
CA LEU A 369 2.49 36.23 -0.64
C LEU A 369 2.07 34.89 -0.02
N PHE A 370 1.56 33.96 -0.84
CA PHE A 370 1.19 32.64 -0.38
C PHE A 370 2.40 31.87 0.20
N GLU A 371 3.57 31.95 -0.44
CA GLU A 371 4.81 31.38 0.07
C GLU A 371 5.20 31.95 1.44
N GLU A 372 5.09 33.27 1.60
CA GLU A 372 5.38 33.94 2.87
C GLU A 372 4.40 33.54 3.97
N MET A 373 3.11 33.43 3.64
CA MET A 373 2.08 32.96 4.57
C MET A 373 2.35 31.54 5.04
N LEU A 374 2.70 30.61 4.14
CA LEU A 374 3.05 29.24 4.49
C LEU A 374 4.28 29.17 5.40
N LYS A 375 5.32 29.96 5.11
CA LYS A 375 6.51 30.05 5.97
C LYS A 375 6.18 30.60 7.35
N SER A 376 5.30 31.60 7.43
CA SER A 376 4.93 32.24 8.70
C SER A 376 4.23 31.30 9.70
N ILE A 377 3.53 30.28 9.18
CA ILE A 377 2.85 29.27 10.00
C ILE A 377 3.68 28.00 10.17
N GLY A 378 4.92 27.97 9.67
CA GLY A 378 5.76 26.77 9.71
C GLY A 378 5.18 25.60 8.92
N TYR A 379 4.47 25.88 7.81
CA TYR A 379 3.87 24.82 6.99
C TYR A 379 4.94 23.84 6.50
N LYS A 380 4.67 22.54 6.67
CA LYS A 380 5.68 21.48 6.53
C LYS A 380 6.11 21.23 5.07
N ASP A 381 5.24 21.55 4.12
CA ASP A 381 5.54 21.39 2.70
C ASP A 381 6.20 22.66 2.14
N SER A 382 7.53 22.61 2.07
CA SER A 382 8.34 23.69 1.50
C SER A 382 8.37 23.71 -0.02
N THR A 383 7.85 22.68 -0.71
CA THR A 383 7.95 22.53 -2.17
C THR A 383 6.67 22.94 -2.90
N LEU A 384 5.53 22.98 -2.21
CA LEU A 384 4.20 23.26 -2.78
C LEU A 384 4.18 24.48 -3.72
N VAL A 385 4.71 25.63 -3.30
CA VAL A 385 4.69 26.84 -4.13
C VAL A 385 5.54 26.67 -5.39
N GLN A 386 6.67 25.97 -5.29
CA GLN A 386 7.51 25.68 -6.44
C GLN A 386 6.81 24.71 -7.40
N GLU A 387 6.12 23.69 -6.89
CA GLU A 387 5.33 22.77 -7.70
C GLU A 387 4.12 23.46 -8.35
N MET A 388 3.46 24.40 -7.67
CA MET A 388 2.42 25.22 -8.30
C MET A 388 2.97 26.07 -9.46
N LYS A 389 4.21 26.57 -9.35
CA LYS A 389 4.90 27.34 -10.40
C LYS A 389 5.42 26.48 -11.57
N LEU A 390 5.70 25.20 -11.35
CA LEU A 390 6.27 24.29 -12.35
C LEU A 390 5.27 23.26 -12.91
N GLY A 391 4.16 23.02 -12.21
CA GLY A 391 3.28 21.88 -12.41
C GLY A 391 3.65 20.67 -11.53
N PHE A 392 2.65 19.86 -11.20
CA PHE A 392 2.84 18.61 -10.48
C PHE A 392 3.19 17.48 -11.45
N ARG A 393 4.15 16.62 -11.06
CA ARG A 393 4.55 15.48 -11.89
C ARG A 393 3.51 14.37 -11.83
N VAL A 394 3.13 13.87 -13.00
CA VAL A 394 2.25 12.69 -13.16
C VAL A 394 3.01 11.38 -13.33
N THR A 395 4.34 11.44 -13.46
CA THR A 395 5.24 10.28 -13.59
C THR A 395 6.43 10.40 -12.63
N GLY A 396 7.03 9.27 -12.30
CA GLY A 396 8.13 9.19 -11.36
C GLY A 396 7.69 9.39 -9.92
N TRP A 397 8.63 9.77 -9.06
CA TRP A 397 8.35 10.01 -7.65
C TRP A 397 7.68 11.36 -7.42
N ALA A 398 6.54 11.36 -6.75
CA ALA A 398 5.94 12.54 -6.16
C ALA A 398 6.85 13.14 -5.10
N THR A 399 6.86 14.46 -5.01
CA THR A 399 7.57 15.18 -3.97
C THR A 399 6.94 14.87 -2.62
N LYS A 400 7.78 14.70 -1.59
CA LYS A 400 7.29 14.41 -0.23
C LYS A 400 6.92 15.73 0.45
N SER A 401 5.62 15.90 0.73
CA SER A 401 5.06 17.10 1.37
C SER A 401 5.40 17.20 2.86
N ASN A 402 5.60 16.05 3.54
CA ASN A 402 5.68 15.95 5.02
C ASN A 402 4.44 16.50 5.77
N VAL A 403 3.36 16.80 5.06
CA VAL A 403 2.06 17.21 5.63
C VAL A 403 1.19 15.98 5.86
N PHE A 404 1.20 15.06 4.90
CA PHE A 404 0.41 13.83 4.99
C PHE A 404 1.15 12.73 5.75
N ASN A 405 0.38 11.74 6.20
CA ASN A 405 0.92 10.55 6.82
C ASN A 405 1.90 9.83 5.88
N PRO A 406 2.98 9.24 6.39
CA PRO A 406 3.87 8.40 5.57
C PRO A 406 3.06 7.32 4.85
N GLY A 407 3.27 7.23 3.54
CA GLY A 407 2.75 6.17 2.69
C GLY A 407 3.87 5.63 1.84
N PHE A 408 3.76 4.41 1.33
CA PHE A 408 4.72 3.94 0.33
C PHE A 408 3.99 3.25 -0.81
N ARG A 409 4.07 3.88 -1.98
CA ARG A 409 3.65 3.30 -3.26
C ARG A 409 4.86 3.39 -4.19
N ALA A 410 5.52 2.26 -4.42
CA ALA A 410 6.61 2.20 -5.36
C ALA A 410 6.09 2.25 -6.81
N PRO A 411 6.77 2.98 -7.71
CA PRO A 411 6.52 2.84 -9.13
C PRO A 411 6.86 1.41 -9.57
N GLN A 412 6.02 0.86 -10.45
CA GLN A 412 6.15 -0.47 -11.03
C GLN A 412 6.92 -0.46 -12.35
N LEU A 413 7.08 0.72 -12.95
CA LEU A 413 7.76 0.94 -14.21
C LEU A 413 8.63 2.18 -14.11
N ASP A 414 9.81 2.15 -14.70
CA ASP A 414 10.70 3.31 -14.77
C ASP A 414 10.24 4.31 -15.85
N VAL A 415 10.52 5.61 -15.66
CA VAL A 415 10.04 6.66 -16.57
C VAL A 415 10.75 6.57 -17.93
N GLU A 416 12.05 6.28 -17.92
CA GLU A 416 12.85 6.09 -19.13
C GLU A 416 12.39 4.83 -19.87
N GLU A 417 12.07 3.77 -19.13
CA GLU A 417 11.50 2.55 -19.70
C GLU A 417 10.15 2.81 -20.37
N LEU A 418 9.24 3.56 -19.73
CA LEU A 418 7.97 3.97 -20.33
C LEU A 418 8.19 4.76 -21.64
N ARG A 419 9.12 5.73 -21.63
CA ARG A 419 9.44 6.52 -22.83
C ARG A 419 9.97 5.66 -23.97
N SER A 420 10.83 4.69 -23.67
CA SER A 420 11.37 3.78 -24.69
C SER A 420 10.30 2.92 -25.37
N ARG A 421 9.19 2.65 -24.68
CA ARG A 421 8.06 1.84 -25.17
C ARG A 421 6.96 2.67 -25.82
N SER A 422 7.07 4.01 -25.82
CA SER A 422 5.94 4.88 -26.12
C SER A 422 5.40 4.70 -27.54
N GLN A 423 6.29 4.56 -28.53
CA GLN A 423 5.91 4.31 -29.92
C GLN A 423 5.12 3.01 -30.08
N SER A 424 5.59 1.90 -29.48
CA SER A 424 4.89 0.62 -29.52
C SER A 424 3.54 0.69 -28.80
N ILE A 425 3.46 1.42 -27.69
CA ILE A 425 2.19 1.65 -26.98
C ILE A 425 1.20 2.41 -27.86
N ARG A 426 1.64 3.48 -28.55
CA ARG A 426 0.76 4.24 -29.46
C ARG A 426 0.24 3.39 -30.63
N GLN A 427 1.09 2.58 -31.24
CA GLN A 427 0.66 1.64 -32.30
C GLN A 427 -0.41 0.65 -31.82
N LEU A 428 -0.28 0.16 -30.58
CA LEU A 428 -1.30 -0.71 -29.98
C LEU A 428 -2.60 0.03 -29.64
N LEU A 429 -2.52 1.31 -29.28
CA LEU A 429 -3.69 2.15 -28.98
C LEU A 429 -4.54 2.41 -30.23
N GLU A 430 -3.92 2.60 -31.40
CA GLU A 430 -4.63 2.85 -32.65
C GLU A 430 -5.70 1.78 -32.93
N HIS A 431 -5.37 0.50 -32.69
CA HIS A 431 -6.31 -0.62 -32.83
C HIS A 431 -7.42 -0.67 -31.76
N LYS A 432 -7.28 0.09 -30.68
CA LYS A 432 -8.22 0.15 -29.55
C LYS A 432 -9.11 1.38 -29.56
N VAL A 433 -8.75 2.43 -30.30
CA VAL A 433 -9.61 3.60 -30.51
C VAL A 433 -10.71 3.18 -31.48
N LYS A 434 -11.81 2.67 -30.91
CA LYS A 434 -13.01 2.24 -31.63
C LYS A 434 -14.24 2.60 -30.81
N SER A 435 -15.40 2.58 -31.47
CA SER A 435 -16.70 2.83 -30.82
C SER A 435 -16.87 1.99 -29.56
N SER A 436 -17.49 2.58 -28.54
CA SER A 436 -17.87 1.87 -27.31
C SER A 436 -18.99 0.85 -27.52
N GLY A 437 -19.65 0.88 -28.68
CA GLY A 437 -20.88 0.13 -28.96
C GLY A 437 -22.16 0.89 -28.60
N ASP A 438 -22.03 2.08 -28.00
CA ASP A 438 -23.12 3.01 -27.71
C ASP A 438 -22.87 4.34 -28.44
N GLN A 439 -23.66 4.59 -29.48
CA GLN A 439 -23.50 5.76 -30.33
C GLN A 439 -23.77 7.06 -29.57
N ALA A 440 -24.76 7.10 -28.68
CA ALA A 440 -25.10 8.30 -27.94
C ALA A 440 -23.98 8.66 -26.95
N LEU A 441 -23.38 7.65 -26.33
CA LEU A 441 -22.21 7.82 -25.48
C LEU A 441 -21.00 8.35 -26.26
N ASP A 442 -20.69 7.75 -27.42
CA ASP A 442 -19.56 8.15 -28.25
C ASP A 442 -19.70 9.60 -28.76
N GLU A 443 -20.91 9.99 -29.19
CA GLU A 443 -21.22 11.34 -29.65
C GLU A 443 -21.09 12.38 -28.51
N GLU A 444 -21.58 12.06 -27.31
CA GLU A 444 -21.49 12.97 -26.16
C GLU A 444 -20.04 13.10 -25.65
N ILE A 445 -19.24 12.02 -25.69
CA ILE A 445 -17.80 12.07 -25.38
C ILE A 445 -17.08 13.04 -26.32
N TRP A 446 -17.34 12.91 -27.63
CA TRP A 446 -16.72 13.75 -28.64
C TRP A 446 -17.14 15.22 -28.49
N LYS A 447 -18.44 15.46 -28.28
CA LYS A 447 -18.98 16.79 -28.05
C LYS A 447 -18.34 17.48 -26.86
N GLN A 448 -18.28 16.83 -25.69
CA GLN A 448 -17.65 17.42 -24.50
C GLN A 448 -16.14 17.65 -24.70
N THR A 449 -15.46 16.79 -25.46
CA THR A 449 -14.04 17.01 -25.80
C THR A 449 -13.84 18.27 -26.64
N LEU A 450 -14.73 18.54 -27.62
CA LEU A 450 -14.70 19.79 -28.39
C LEU A 450 -15.11 21.01 -27.56
N GLU A 451 -15.94 20.84 -26.54
CA GLU A 451 -16.26 21.92 -25.59
C GLU A 451 -15.05 22.29 -24.73
N GLU A 452 -14.27 21.31 -24.26
CA GLU A 452 -13.01 21.55 -23.53
C GLU A 452 -11.96 22.28 -24.38
N GLU A 453 -11.87 21.96 -25.68
CA GLU A 453 -11.04 22.69 -26.65
C GLU A 453 -11.50 24.15 -26.80
N LYS A 454 -12.80 24.39 -26.98
CA LYS A 454 -13.36 25.76 -27.05
C LYS A 454 -13.12 26.56 -25.77
N CYS A 455 -13.10 25.90 -24.60
CA CYS A 455 -12.75 26.52 -23.32
C CYS A 455 -11.24 26.78 -23.17
N GLY A 456 -10.43 26.32 -24.13
CA GLY A 456 -8.97 26.42 -24.11
C GLY A 456 -8.34 25.58 -23.00
N TRP A 457 -8.95 24.44 -22.67
CA TRP A 457 -8.40 23.43 -21.77
C TRP A 457 -7.61 22.36 -22.53
N LEU A 458 -7.91 22.18 -23.81
CA LEU A 458 -7.21 21.32 -24.75
C LEU A 458 -6.81 22.12 -25.97
N ASP A 459 -5.72 21.69 -26.60
CA ASP A 459 -5.30 22.16 -27.92
C ASP A 459 -5.44 21.03 -28.93
N GLY A 460 -5.72 21.37 -30.19
CA GLY A 460 -5.84 20.42 -31.29
C GLY A 460 -7.15 20.60 -32.08
N PRO A 461 -7.59 19.56 -32.83
CA PRO A 461 -6.98 18.23 -32.94
C PRO A 461 -5.61 18.28 -33.64
N PHE A 462 -4.69 17.43 -33.20
CA PHE A 462 -3.38 17.24 -33.83
C PHE A 462 -3.24 15.84 -34.42
N THR A 463 -2.51 15.74 -35.52
CA THR A 463 -2.05 14.48 -36.10
C THR A 463 -0.82 13.94 -35.36
N GLU A 464 -0.52 12.65 -35.52
CA GLU A 464 0.68 12.05 -34.90
C GLU A 464 1.97 12.77 -35.33
N GLN A 465 2.05 13.17 -36.61
CA GLN A 465 3.20 13.86 -37.19
C GLN A 465 3.40 15.25 -36.57
N GLU A 466 2.31 16.00 -36.35
CA GLU A 466 2.36 17.30 -35.67
C GLU A 466 2.83 17.15 -34.22
N MET A 467 2.39 16.11 -33.51
CA MET A 467 2.83 15.86 -32.14
C MET A 467 4.31 15.44 -32.06
N SER A 468 4.77 14.56 -32.95
CA SER A 468 6.20 14.20 -33.03
C SER A 468 7.07 15.40 -33.38
N ALA A 469 6.61 16.29 -34.26
CA ALA A 469 7.28 17.54 -34.58
C ALA A 469 7.30 18.51 -33.38
N PHE A 470 6.17 18.64 -32.67
CA PHE A 470 6.04 19.49 -31.48
C PHE A 470 7.01 19.10 -30.37
N PHE A 471 7.14 17.80 -30.09
CA PHE A 471 8.08 17.28 -29.10
C PHE A 471 9.51 17.08 -29.63
N ALA A 472 9.75 17.34 -30.92
CA ALA A 472 11.00 17.03 -31.63
C ALA A 472 11.49 15.59 -31.36
N SER A 473 10.56 14.64 -31.21
CA SER A 473 10.83 13.27 -30.80
C SER A 473 9.61 12.39 -31.02
N ASP A 474 9.82 11.10 -31.29
CA ASP A 474 8.75 10.09 -31.26
C ASP A 474 8.48 9.53 -29.85
N ASN A 475 9.20 10.01 -28.83
CA ASN A 475 9.13 9.53 -27.44
C ASN A 475 8.04 10.23 -26.61
N TRP A 476 6.84 10.40 -27.16
CA TRP A 476 5.67 10.95 -26.46
C TRP A 476 4.55 9.90 -26.34
N LEU A 477 3.53 10.15 -25.53
CA LEU A 477 2.41 9.22 -25.32
C LEU A 477 1.08 9.92 -25.58
N ALA A 478 0.14 9.19 -26.18
CA ALA A 478 -1.27 9.55 -26.20
C ALA A 478 -1.99 8.70 -25.16
N ASN A 479 -2.94 9.29 -24.42
CA ASN A 479 -3.86 8.54 -23.57
C ASN A 479 -5.22 8.50 -24.26
N ARG A 480 -5.82 7.31 -24.33
CA ARG A 480 -7.17 7.18 -24.88
C ARG A 480 -8.17 7.77 -23.89
N ARG A 481 -9.04 8.66 -24.38
CA ARG A 481 -10.17 9.18 -23.62
C ARG A 481 -11.37 8.24 -23.74
N PHE A 482 -12.09 8.03 -22.65
CA PHE A 482 -13.34 7.27 -22.62
C PHE A 482 -14.33 7.86 -21.63
N GLY A 483 -15.61 7.52 -21.79
CA GLY A 483 -16.68 7.98 -20.91
C GLY A 483 -17.17 6.89 -19.97
N ILE A 484 -17.51 7.26 -18.73
CA ILE A 484 -18.26 6.41 -17.80
C ILE A 484 -19.53 7.16 -17.38
N LEU A 485 -20.68 6.50 -17.49
CA LEU A 485 -21.94 7.01 -16.96
C LEU A 485 -22.06 6.66 -15.46
N GLN A 486 -22.05 7.67 -14.59
CA GLN A 486 -22.22 7.52 -13.14
C GLN A 486 -23.39 8.37 -12.66
N ASN A 487 -24.44 7.72 -12.13
CA ASN A 487 -25.66 8.41 -11.66
C ASN A 487 -26.18 9.43 -12.71
N GLU A 488 -26.31 9.00 -13.96
CA GLU A 488 -26.76 9.82 -15.11
C GLU A 488 -25.79 10.92 -15.58
N VAL A 489 -24.65 11.10 -14.91
CA VAL A 489 -23.62 12.05 -15.33
C VAL A 489 -22.51 11.33 -16.09
N LEU A 490 -22.27 11.74 -17.33
CA LEU A 490 -21.11 11.29 -18.09
C LEU A 490 -19.83 11.91 -17.52
N ARG A 491 -18.85 11.08 -17.21
CA ARG A 491 -17.50 11.50 -16.80
C ARG A 491 -16.50 11.12 -17.90
N LEU A 492 -15.82 12.11 -18.44
CA LEU A 492 -14.67 11.90 -19.34
C LEU A 492 -13.44 11.51 -18.52
N ILE A 493 -12.71 10.49 -19.00
CA ILE A 493 -11.53 9.96 -18.34
C ILE A 493 -10.44 9.72 -19.38
N ASP A 494 -9.24 10.22 -19.11
CA ASP A 494 -8.04 9.86 -19.86
C ASP A 494 -7.39 8.62 -19.22
N ASP A 495 -7.26 7.54 -19.99
CA ASP A 495 -6.82 6.24 -19.46
C ASP A 495 -5.29 6.14 -19.30
N TYR A 496 -4.80 6.72 -18.20
CA TYR A 496 -3.38 6.68 -17.82
C TYR A 496 -2.95 5.29 -17.32
N THR A 497 -3.89 4.35 -17.15
CA THR A 497 -3.58 2.96 -16.78
C THR A 497 -3.24 2.16 -18.03
N GLU A 498 -4.02 2.31 -19.09
CA GLU A 498 -3.82 1.62 -20.37
C GLU A 498 -2.45 1.91 -20.98
N THR A 499 -1.94 3.12 -20.78
CA THR A 499 -0.64 3.59 -21.29
C THR A 499 0.51 3.37 -20.31
N LEU A 500 0.25 2.74 -19.16
CA LEU A 500 1.21 2.48 -18.09
C LEU A 500 1.80 3.74 -17.42
N VAL A 501 1.27 4.93 -17.69
CA VAL A 501 1.68 6.18 -17.01
C VAL A 501 1.52 6.03 -15.50
N ASN A 502 0.38 5.50 -15.05
CA ASN A 502 0.09 5.21 -13.64
C ASN A 502 1.08 4.22 -13.01
N ALA A 503 1.68 3.32 -13.80
CA ALA A 503 2.69 2.38 -13.32
C ALA A 503 4.02 3.07 -12.99
N THR A 504 4.29 4.24 -13.58
CA THR A 504 5.52 5.00 -13.30
C THR A 504 5.40 5.94 -12.11
N PHE A 505 4.19 6.15 -11.59
CA PHE A 505 3.98 7.05 -10.46
C PHE A 505 4.27 6.37 -9.13
N GLY A 506 5.16 6.98 -8.34
CA GLY A 506 5.49 6.58 -6.99
C GLY A 506 5.18 7.68 -5.98
N ALA A 507 4.75 7.32 -4.77
CA ALA A 507 4.45 8.28 -3.71
C ALA A 507 4.97 7.80 -2.35
N ARG A 508 5.40 8.78 -1.54
CA ARG A 508 5.88 8.58 -0.16
C ARG A 508 4.92 9.12 0.91
N ASP A 509 3.82 9.69 0.44
CA ASP A 509 2.78 10.28 1.26
C ASP A 509 1.47 9.53 1.00
N LYS A 510 0.73 9.27 2.07
CA LYS A 510 -0.64 8.76 2.00
C LYS A 510 -1.60 9.92 2.19
N VAL A 511 -2.06 10.48 1.08
CA VAL A 511 -3.06 11.54 1.08
C VAL A 511 -4.38 10.98 1.60
N LYS A 512 -4.92 11.62 2.64
CA LYS A 512 -6.28 11.40 3.12
C LYS A 512 -7.01 12.73 3.06
N LEU A 513 -8.18 12.71 2.47
CA LEU A 513 -9.05 13.87 2.45
C LEU A 513 -9.81 13.94 3.77
N PRO A 514 -10.01 15.15 4.33
CA PRO A 514 -10.91 15.36 5.45
C PRO A 514 -12.29 14.75 5.17
N THR A 515 -12.85 14.05 6.14
CA THR A 515 -14.21 13.49 6.07
C THR A 515 -15.15 14.27 6.97
N ALA A 516 -16.45 14.04 6.84
CA ALA A 516 -17.45 14.61 7.76
C ALA A 516 -17.16 14.27 9.24
N ASP A 517 -16.44 13.17 9.51
CA ASP A 517 -16.05 12.76 10.86
C ASP A 517 -15.08 13.76 11.50
N GLU A 518 -14.22 14.41 10.72
CA GLU A 518 -13.31 15.45 11.22
C GLU A 518 -14.06 16.69 11.67
N THR A 519 -15.07 17.12 10.91
CA THR A 519 -15.96 18.22 11.30
C THR A 519 -16.73 17.89 12.59
N ALA A 520 -17.25 16.67 12.69
CA ALA A 520 -17.96 16.22 13.89
C ALA A 520 -17.03 16.13 15.11
N MET A 521 -15.77 15.72 14.93
CA MET A 521 -14.74 15.73 15.96
C MET A 521 -14.45 17.15 16.46
N ILE A 522 -14.27 18.13 15.56
CA ILE A 522 -14.05 19.55 15.91
C ILE A 522 -15.22 20.07 16.75
N ALA A 523 -16.45 19.81 16.32
CA ALA A 523 -17.66 20.22 17.03
C ALA A 523 -17.73 19.58 18.43
N LYS A 524 -17.39 18.28 18.54
CA LYS A 524 -17.34 17.59 19.83
C LYS A 524 -16.32 18.23 20.77
N VAL A 525 -15.09 18.43 20.31
CA VAL A 525 -14.03 19.05 21.12
C VAL A 525 -14.48 20.42 21.60
N LEU A 526 -15.03 21.26 20.73
CA LEU A 526 -15.57 22.57 21.10
C LEU A 526 -16.62 22.47 22.22
N LEU A 527 -17.57 21.55 22.11
CA LEU A 527 -18.65 21.35 23.08
C LEU A 527 -18.17 20.75 24.41
N SER A 528 -17.14 19.90 24.40
CA SER A 528 -16.59 19.26 25.60
C SER A 528 -15.45 20.04 26.25
N SER A 529 -15.01 21.15 25.64
CA SER A 529 -13.89 21.96 26.15
C SER A 529 -14.25 22.82 27.36
N VAL A 530 -15.52 22.92 27.73
CA VAL A 530 -16.01 23.77 28.83
C VAL A 530 -16.68 22.90 29.88
N ASP A 531 -16.23 22.99 31.13
CA ASP A 531 -16.87 22.29 32.25
C ASP A 531 -18.08 23.06 32.83
N GLU A 532 -18.77 22.43 33.78
CA GLU A 532 -19.93 23.02 34.47
C GLU A 532 -19.61 24.29 35.27
N PHE A 533 -18.33 24.57 35.53
CA PHE A 533 -17.85 25.75 36.25
C PHE A 533 -17.28 26.83 35.31
N GLY A 534 -17.43 26.65 33.99
CA GLY A 534 -16.95 27.57 32.97
C GLY A 534 -15.41 27.59 32.82
N ASN A 535 -14.72 26.54 33.28
CA ASN A 535 -13.31 26.34 32.96
C ASN A 535 -13.19 25.79 31.54
N VAL A 536 -12.27 26.37 30.76
CA VAL A 536 -11.93 25.90 29.42
C VAL A 536 -10.67 25.04 29.52
N SER A 537 -10.71 23.82 28.97
CA SER A 537 -9.56 22.93 28.86
C SER A 537 -9.49 22.33 27.46
N VAL A 538 -8.37 22.53 26.77
CA VAL A 538 -8.12 21.95 25.44
C VAL A 538 -6.73 21.33 25.42
N GLN A 539 -6.65 20.04 25.11
CA GLN A 539 -5.39 19.32 24.97
C GLN A 539 -4.87 19.41 23.53
N LEU A 540 -3.61 19.81 23.37
CA LEU A 540 -2.90 19.85 22.09
C LEU A 540 -2.32 18.47 21.74
N ALA A 541 -1.98 18.26 20.46
CA ALA A 541 -1.34 17.03 20.00
C ALA A 541 0.03 16.77 20.66
N SER A 542 0.74 17.83 21.07
CA SER A 542 1.95 17.76 21.90
C SER A 542 1.72 17.25 23.33
N GLY A 543 0.46 17.09 23.77
CA GLY A 543 0.10 16.73 25.15
C GLY A 543 0.01 17.92 26.10
N VAL A 544 0.32 19.14 25.63
CA VAL A 544 0.14 20.37 26.42
C VAL A 544 -1.35 20.65 26.58
N ILE A 545 -1.77 20.98 27.80
CA ILE A 545 -3.16 21.37 28.10
C ILE A 545 -3.22 22.89 28.21
N LEU A 546 -4.04 23.50 27.36
CA LEU A 546 -4.40 24.91 27.46
C LEU A 546 -5.58 25.05 28.42
N SER A 547 -5.42 25.87 29.45
CA SER A 547 -6.46 26.10 30.47
C SER A 547 -6.80 27.58 30.59
N GLY A 548 -8.09 27.87 30.74
CA GLY A 548 -8.60 29.24 30.85
C GLY A 548 -10.01 29.29 31.43
N LYS A 549 -10.61 30.48 31.42
CA LYS A 549 -12.04 30.66 31.74
C LYS A 549 -12.79 31.03 30.48
N ILE A 550 -14.01 30.53 30.35
CA ILE A 550 -14.89 30.94 29.25
C ILE A 550 -15.12 32.44 29.36
N HIS A 551 -14.99 33.14 28.24
CA HIS A 551 -15.24 34.57 28.21
C HIS A 551 -16.75 34.83 28.45
N PRO A 552 -17.15 35.81 29.29
CA PRO A 552 -18.55 36.00 29.68
C PRO A 552 -19.54 36.24 28.53
N LEU A 553 -19.05 36.81 27.41
CA LEU A 553 -19.82 37.04 26.19
C LEU A 553 -19.62 35.97 25.11
N SER A 554 -18.87 34.90 25.41
CA SER A 554 -18.79 33.73 24.54
C SER A 554 -20.10 32.96 24.66
N TRP A 555 -21.06 33.36 23.82
CA TRP A 555 -22.32 32.67 23.56
C TRP A 555 -23.38 32.77 24.68
N THR A 556 -23.52 33.92 25.33
CA THR A 556 -24.83 34.30 25.87
C THR A 556 -25.77 34.51 24.69
N SER A 557 -26.83 33.71 24.60
CA SER A 557 -27.88 33.84 23.60
C SER A 557 -28.40 35.27 23.55
N GLN A 558 -27.98 36.06 22.55
CA GLN A 558 -28.77 37.18 22.07
C GLN A 558 -29.96 36.61 21.27
N CYS A 559 -30.81 35.85 21.96
CA CYS A 559 -32.15 35.47 21.51
C CYS A 559 -33.16 36.07 22.49
N GLU A 560 -33.05 37.37 22.75
CA GLU A 560 -34.14 38.14 23.35
C GLU A 560 -34.34 39.40 22.51
N GLY A 561 -35.50 39.49 21.87
CA GLY A 561 -36.05 40.75 21.37
C GLY A 561 -35.99 40.96 19.86
N GLN A 562 -36.77 40.18 19.11
CA GLN A 562 -37.56 40.69 17.98
C GLN A 562 -38.67 39.67 17.67
N SER A 563 -39.71 39.70 18.50
CA SER A 563 -41.03 39.14 18.23
C SER A 563 -41.86 40.10 17.40
#